data_AF-A0A2E8XUH1-F1
#
_entry.id   AF-A0A2E8XUH1-F1
#
_cell.length_a   1.000
_cell.length_b   1.000
_cell.length_c   1.000
_cell.angle_alpha   90.00
_cell.angle_beta   90.00
_cell.angle_gamma   90.00
#
_symmetry.space_group_name_H-M   'P 1'
#
loop_
_entity.id
_entity.type
_entity.pdbx_description
1 polymer ?
#
loop_
_entity_poly.entity_id
_entity_poly.type
_entity_poly.pdbx_seq_one_letter_code
_entity_poly.pdbx_strand_id
1 'polypeptide(L)'
;MSSFIISDDCETDFILINEQCYYEQDINILNTFIINSNGSINMILDDNDNGFIEPLELCYQEWENGRIKVFDCNPIIINGYYNWLDISSEIPNNITDWEFIEVFLMPYNNLTGLVPESICELNLDFSNQNIFDINSNSLCPPYPDCIEPYIYWQNTFNTDCELDTCYNLGISDFISYELYGDNIVNSYEDLDGEGYLGINLFNDGPYCGNYPGIRIQSDTPGVSLYENEFETWWYGIDSQGVYGLNIPIEISPFIPIGTAITFVAEAVTLHCENDCSESDDPYCNMCPITDPVTLSLTVGSNFTNSLGDTNFDGEINVLDITQLVSYVLNINNYNTWDLVYLISDLNEDYFLNVQDIILLVNIILED
;
A
#
# COMPACT_ATOMS: atom_id res chain seq x y z
N MET A 1 -68.72 8.00 13.80
CA MET A 1 -67.60 8.16 12.86
C MET A 1 -66.55 8.98 13.56
N SER A 2 -65.50 8.33 14.03
CA SER A 2 -64.25 8.99 14.40
C SER A 2 -63.23 8.33 13.48
N SER A 3 -62.82 9.06 12.44
CA SER A 3 -61.70 8.66 11.61
C SER A 3 -60.44 8.97 12.39
N PHE A 4 -59.72 7.93 12.81
CA PHE A 4 -58.30 8.06 13.07
C PHE A 4 -57.63 8.27 11.72
N ILE A 5 -57.11 9.47 11.49
CA ILE A 5 -56.10 9.73 10.47
C ILE A 5 -54.79 9.46 11.21
N ILE A 6 -54.18 8.31 10.96
CA ILE A 6 -52.77 8.09 11.30
C ILE A 6 -52.00 8.81 10.21
N SER A 7 -51.12 9.74 10.58
CA SER A 7 -50.30 10.48 9.63
C SER A 7 -49.31 9.52 8.96
N ASP A 8 -49.38 9.41 7.64
CA ASP A 8 -48.40 8.79 6.74
C ASP A 8 -47.08 9.58 6.67
N ASP A 9 -46.67 10.25 7.76
CA ASP A 9 -45.49 11.11 7.77
C ASP A 9 -44.39 10.40 8.56
N CYS A 10 -43.30 10.08 7.87
CA CYS A 10 -42.05 9.68 8.49
C CYS A 10 -41.49 10.83 9.34
N GLU A 11 -40.57 10.52 10.24
CA GLU A 11 -39.83 11.56 10.95
C GLU A 11 -39.05 12.45 9.96
N THR A 12 -38.64 13.64 10.41
CA THR A 12 -37.83 14.54 9.57
C THR A 12 -36.57 13.81 9.08
N ASP A 13 -36.22 14.02 7.80
CA ASP A 13 -35.11 13.38 7.10
C ASP A 13 -35.30 11.88 6.75
N PHE A 14 -36.49 11.31 7.01
CA PHE A 14 -36.87 9.98 6.56
C PHE A 14 -37.90 10.05 5.42
N ILE A 15 -37.78 9.13 4.47
CA ILE A 15 -38.70 8.98 3.33
C ILE A 15 -39.48 7.67 3.44
N LEU A 16 -40.75 7.70 3.00
CA LEU A 16 -41.64 6.55 3.01
C LEU A 16 -41.47 5.74 1.72
N ILE A 17 -41.01 4.49 1.85
CA ILE A 17 -40.91 3.51 0.76
C ILE A 17 -41.60 2.22 1.22
N ASN A 18 -42.55 1.72 0.45
CA ASN A 18 -43.27 0.46 0.75
C ASN A 18 -43.79 0.35 2.20
N GLU A 19 -44.43 1.42 2.70
CA GLU A 19 -44.99 1.52 4.06
C GLU A 19 -43.96 1.52 5.21
N GLN A 20 -42.67 1.66 4.91
CA GLN A 20 -41.60 1.81 5.89
C GLN A 20 -40.82 3.12 5.68
N CYS A 21 -40.26 3.66 6.76
CA CYS A 21 -39.49 4.89 6.75
C CYS A 21 -38.00 4.59 6.70
N TYR A 22 -37.29 5.20 5.76
CA TYR A 22 -35.85 5.05 5.56
C TYR A 22 -35.18 6.41 5.59
N TYR A 23 -33.99 6.51 6.17
CA TYR A 23 -33.25 7.76 6.20
C TYR A 23 -32.83 8.16 4.78
N GLU A 24 -33.14 9.40 4.40
CA GLU A 24 -33.02 9.85 3.01
C GLU A 24 -31.57 9.74 2.51
N GLN A 25 -30.58 10.04 3.35
CA GLN A 25 -29.18 9.99 2.92
C GLN A 25 -28.66 8.56 2.75
N ASP A 26 -29.13 7.60 3.53
CA ASP A 26 -28.79 6.18 3.34
C ASP A 26 -29.27 5.72 1.95
N ILE A 27 -30.49 6.13 1.56
CA ILE A 27 -31.07 5.85 0.24
C ILE A 27 -30.32 6.61 -0.88
N ASN A 28 -29.84 7.83 -0.63
CA ASN A 28 -29.08 8.62 -1.61
C ASN A 28 -27.73 7.96 -1.96
N ILE A 29 -27.06 7.33 -0.99
CA ILE A 29 -25.84 6.56 -1.28
C ILE A 29 -26.17 5.36 -2.17
N LEU A 30 -27.23 4.59 -1.87
CA LEU A 30 -27.66 3.46 -2.71
C LEU A 30 -27.99 3.92 -4.14
N ASN A 31 -28.70 5.04 -4.28
CA ASN A 31 -28.97 5.64 -5.59
C ASN A 31 -27.69 6.04 -6.32
N THR A 32 -26.68 6.57 -5.61
CA THR A 32 -25.40 6.92 -6.21
C THR A 32 -24.73 5.69 -6.84
N PHE A 33 -24.70 4.56 -6.11
CA PHE A 33 -24.20 3.30 -6.65
C PHE A 33 -24.96 2.83 -7.89
N ILE A 34 -26.30 2.92 -7.88
CA ILE A 34 -27.16 2.53 -9.02
C ILE A 34 -26.89 3.41 -10.25
N ILE A 35 -26.90 4.74 -10.06
CA ILE A 35 -26.77 5.71 -11.15
C ILE A 35 -25.39 5.61 -11.80
N ASN A 36 -24.34 5.49 -10.99
CA ASN A 36 -22.96 5.40 -11.49
C ASN A 36 -22.68 4.04 -12.14
N SER A 37 -23.42 3.00 -11.77
CA SER A 37 -23.34 1.66 -12.36
C SER A 37 -24.43 1.40 -13.41
N ASN A 38 -24.97 2.47 -14.02
CA ASN A 38 -26.06 2.33 -14.96
C ASN A 38 -25.65 1.50 -16.19
N GLY A 39 -26.35 0.38 -16.39
CA GLY A 39 -26.12 -0.55 -17.50
C GLY A 39 -25.03 -1.60 -17.27
N SER A 40 -24.37 -1.60 -16.10
CA SER A 40 -23.45 -2.67 -15.68
C SER A 40 -24.08 -3.62 -14.66
N ILE A 41 -24.91 -3.10 -13.74
CA ILE A 41 -25.51 -3.92 -12.66
C ILE A 41 -26.22 -5.14 -13.24
N ASN A 42 -25.94 -6.29 -12.64
CA ASN A 42 -26.62 -7.52 -12.97
C ASN A 42 -28.11 -7.46 -12.57
N MET A 43 -28.99 -7.59 -13.55
CA MET A 43 -30.45 -7.53 -13.39
C MET A 43 -31.03 -8.68 -12.55
N ILE A 44 -30.21 -9.61 -12.05
CA ILE A 44 -30.63 -10.59 -11.03
C ILE A 44 -31.17 -9.93 -9.74
N LEU A 45 -30.78 -8.68 -9.49
CA LEU A 45 -31.23 -7.89 -8.36
C LEU A 45 -32.62 -7.26 -8.56
N ASP A 46 -33.15 -7.22 -9.77
CA ASP A 46 -34.48 -6.66 -10.09
C ASP A 46 -35.59 -7.59 -9.57
N ASP A 47 -35.84 -7.53 -8.26
CA ASP A 47 -36.76 -8.44 -7.55
C ASP A 47 -38.20 -8.35 -8.04
N ASN A 48 -38.59 -7.20 -8.60
CA ASN A 48 -39.95 -6.94 -9.07
C ASN A 48 -40.13 -7.05 -10.61
N ASP A 49 -39.05 -7.41 -11.32
CA ASP A 49 -38.98 -7.58 -12.78
C ASP A 49 -39.48 -6.33 -13.58
N ASN A 50 -39.29 -5.11 -13.05
CA ASN A 50 -39.76 -3.89 -13.72
C ASN A 50 -38.75 -3.31 -14.74
N GLY A 51 -37.55 -3.88 -14.80
CA GLY A 51 -36.46 -3.50 -15.69
C GLY A 51 -35.56 -2.40 -15.15
N PHE A 52 -35.70 -2.01 -13.89
CA PHE A 52 -34.89 -1.01 -13.21
C PHE A 52 -34.48 -1.52 -11.83
N ILE A 53 -33.23 -1.25 -11.43
CA ILE A 53 -32.78 -1.51 -10.07
C ILE A 53 -33.17 -0.32 -9.19
N GLU A 54 -33.91 -0.60 -8.13
CA GLU A 54 -34.32 0.37 -7.12
C GLU A 54 -33.39 0.32 -5.89
N PRO A 55 -33.34 1.37 -5.05
CA PRO A 55 -32.44 1.40 -3.90
C PRO A 55 -32.53 0.19 -2.97
N LEU A 56 -33.74 -0.31 -2.70
CA LEU A 56 -33.96 -1.45 -1.80
C LEU A 56 -33.71 -2.82 -2.46
N GLU A 57 -33.42 -2.84 -3.75
CA GLU A 57 -33.08 -4.04 -4.54
C GLU A 57 -31.57 -4.20 -4.71
N LEU A 58 -30.79 -3.13 -4.51
CA LEU A 58 -29.34 -3.15 -4.67
C LEU A 58 -28.69 -3.99 -3.56
N CYS A 59 -28.16 -5.16 -3.90
CA CYS A 59 -27.45 -6.04 -2.97
C CYS A 59 -28.32 -6.52 -1.80
N TYR A 60 -27.75 -7.37 -0.95
CA TYR A 60 -28.41 -7.74 0.30
C TYR A 60 -28.31 -6.61 1.31
N GLN A 61 -29.42 -6.30 1.99
CA GLN A 61 -29.51 -5.21 2.95
C GLN A 61 -30.20 -5.65 4.23
N GLU A 62 -29.70 -5.20 5.38
CA GLU A 62 -30.45 -5.21 6.64
C GLU A 62 -30.61 -3.79 7.18
N TRP A 63 -31.79 -3.49 7.70
CA TRP A 63 -32.17 -2.17 8.17
C TRP A 63 -32.68 -2.23 9.62
N GLU A 64 -32.28 -1.26 10.44
CA GLU A 64 -32.78 -1.07 11.80
C GLU A 64 -33.23 0.37 12.00
N ASN A 65 -34.49 0.56 12.42
CA ASN A 65 -35.09 1.90 12.62
C ASN A 65 -34.94 2.82 11.38
N GLY A 66 -35.00 2.24 10.17
CA GLY A 66 -34.86 2.99 8.92
C GLY A 66 -33.43 3.39 8.57
N ARG A 67 -32.43 2.91 9.31
CA ARG A 67 -31.00 3.08 9.00
C ARG A 67 -30.38 1.78 8.52
N ILE A 68 -29.47 1.84 7.55
CA ILE A 68 -28.80 0.65 7.03
C ILE A 68 -27.80 0.11 8.07
N LYS A 69 -27.80 -1.22 8.26
CA LYS A 69 -26.91 -1.94 9.18
C LYS A 69 -25.97 -2.88 8.43
N VAL A 70 -26.49 -3.52 7.38
CA VAL A 70 -25.73 -4.45 6.53
C VAL A 70 -25.92 -4.03 5.08
N PHE A 71 -24.83 -3.94 4.34
CA PHE A 71 -24.81 -3.82 2.89
C PHE A 71 -23.84 -4.86 2.34
N ASP A 72 -24.37 -5.88 1.66
CA ASP A 72 -23.61 -7.04 1.20
C ASP A 72 -23.86 -7.32 -0.29
N CYS A 73 -22.86 -6.96 -1.09
CA CYS A 73 -22.81 -7.14 -2.53
C CYS A 73 -21.96 -8.33 -2.97
N ASN A 74 -21.80 -9.35 -2.13
CA ASN A 74 -21.19 -10.61 -2.53
C ASN A 74 -21.93 -11.26 -3.71
N PRO A 75 -21.25 -12.09 -4.52
CA PRO A 75 -21.91 -12.81 -5.60
C PRO A 75 -23.05 -13.70 -5.11
N ILE A 76 -24.20 -13.63 -5.77
CA ILE A 76 -25.38 -14.43 -5.42
C ILE A 76 -25.19 -15.85 -5.96
N ILE A 77 -25.35 -16.85 -5.09
CA ILE A 77 -25.19 -18.26 -5.46
C ILE A 77 -26.55 -18.89 -5.76
N ILE A 78 -26.79 -19.24 -7.03
CA ILE A 78 -28.01 -19.92 -7.47
C ILE A 78 -27.64 -21.29 -8.04
N ASN A 79 -28.14 -22.37 -7.42
CA ASN A 79 -27.87 -23.75 -7.82
C ASN A 79 -26.37 -24.10 -7.94
N GLY A 80 -25.54 -23.47 -7.11
CA GLY A 80 -24.08 -23.66 -7.12
C GLY A 80 -23.33 -22.84 -8.17
N TYR A 81 -24.01 -21.96 -8.90
CA TYR A 81 -23.39 -20.99 -9.80
C TYR A 81 -23.32 -19.62 -9.14
N TYR A 82 -22.15 -18.99 -9.21
CA TYR A 82 -21.91 -17.63 -8.74
C TYR A 82 -22.40 -16.62 -9.78
N ASN A 83 -23.11 -15.60 -9.33
CA ASN A 83 -23.60 -14.50 -10.15
C ASN A 83 -23.03 -13.21 -9.57
N TRP A 84 -22.05 -12.62 -10.26
CA TRP A 84 -21.46 -11.34 -9.90
C TRP A 84 -22.48 -10.21 -10.13
N LEU A 85 -22.42 -9.18 -9.29
CA LEU A 85 -23.37 -8.06 -9.34
C LEU A 85 -22.93 -6.94 -10.29
N ASP A 86 -21.66 -6.94 -10.70
CA ASP A 86 -21.07 -6.04 -11.70
C ASP A 86 -21.26 -4.54 -11.38
N ILE A 87 -21.23 -4.17 -10.09
CA ILE A 87 -21.37 -2.78 -9.65
C ILE A 87 -20.10 -1.99 -10.03
N SER A 88 -20.26 -0.93 -10.81
CA SER A 88 -19.16 -0.16 -11.41
C SER A 88 -19.22 1.32 -11.04
N SER A 89 -19.19 1.62 -9.74
CA SER A 89 -19.27 2.98 -9.20
C SER A 89 -17.99 3.34 -8.46
N GLU A 90 -17.78 4.63 -8.21
CA GLU A 90 -16.88 5.10 -7.16
C GLU A 90 -17.55 4.95 -5.78
N ILE A 91 -16.74 4.87 -4.72
CA ILE A 91 -17.23 4.96 -3.34
C ILE A 91 -17.56 6.44 -3.06
N PRO A 92 -18.81 6.81 -2.71
CA PRO A 92 -19.19 8.21 -2.56
C PRO A 92 -18.49 8.91 -1.39
N ASN A 93 -18.09 10.18 -1.56
CA ASN A 93 -17.46 10.98 -0.49
C ASN A 93 -18.33 11.13 0.77
N ASN A 94 -19.66 11.01 0.63
CA ASN A 94 -20.60 11.10 1.74
C ASN A 94 -20.92 9.73 2.37
N ILE A 95 -20.07 8.71 2.20
CA ILE A 95 -20.28 7.36 2.77
C ILE A 95 -20.55 7.36 4.28
N THR A 96 -20.09 8.40 4.99
CA THR A 96 -20.33 8.65 6.42
C THR A 96 -21.81 8.83 6.77
N ASP A 97 -22.67 9.14 5.80
CA ASP A 97 -24.11 9.18 6.03
C ASP A 97 -24.64 7.80 6.44
N TRP A 98 -23.95 6.70 6.09
CA TRP A 98 -24.17 5.36 6.66
C TRP A 98 -23.61 5.20 8.08
N GLU A 99 -23.84 6.19 8.96
CA GLU A 99 -23.36 6.28 10.34
C GLU A 99 -23.52 5.00 11.17
N PHE A 100 -24.58 4.22 10.93
CA PHE A 100 -24.92 3.01 11.69
C PHE A 100 -24.57 1.68 10.98
N ILE A 101 -23.85 1.73 9.86
CA ILE A 101 -23.40 0.53 9.16
C ILE A 101 -22.50 -0.32 10.06
N GLU A 102 -22.76 -1.62 10.06
CA GLU A 102 -22.00 -2.62 10.83
C GLU A 102 -21.32 -3.63 9.92
N VAL A 103 -21.78 -3.78 8.67
CA VAL A 103 -21.20 -4.64 7.65
C VAL A 103 -21.29 -3.95 6.29
N PHE A 104 -20.14 -3.77 5.64
CA PHE A 104 -20.00 -3.17 4.31
C PHE A 104 -19.12 -4.06 3.42
N LEU A 105 -19.77 -4.87 2.58
CA LEU A 105 -19.10 -5.85 1.71
C LEU A 105 -19.41 -5.54 0.25
N MET A 106 -18.40 -5.21 -0.53
CA MET A 106 -18.46 -5.08 -1.99
C MET A 106 -17.33 -5.82 -2.73
N PRO A 107 -16.94 -7.04 -2.33
CA PRO A 107 -15.85 -7.73 -3.01
C PRO A 107 -16.28 -8.21 -4.41
N TYR A 108 -15.30 -8.39 -5.30
CA TYR A 108 -15.51 -8.93 -6.65
C TYR A 108 -16.52 -8.15 -7.50
N ASN A 109 -16.47 -6.82 -7.42
CA ASN A 109 -17.24 -5.93 -8.27
C ASN A 109 -16.28 -5.14 -9.19
N ASN A 110 -16.76 -4.04 -9.75
CA ASN A 110 -16.03 -3.20 -10.68
C ASN A 110 -15.88 -1.77 -10.12
N LEU A 111 -15.79 -1.62 -8.79
CA LEU A 111 -15.63 -0.29 -8.19
C LEU A 111 -14.35 0.38 -8.70
N THR A 112 -14.42 1.68 -8.98
CA THR A 112 -13.32 2.46 -9.56
C THR A 112 -13.04 3.73 -8.75
N GLY A 113 -12.00 4.47 -9.15
CA GLY A 113 -11.68 5.77 -8.55
C GLY A 113 -10.98 5.64 -7.20
N LEU A 114 -10.72 6.79 -6.58
CA LEU A 114 -10.09 6.85 -5.26
C LEU A 114 -11.08 6.44 -4.17
N VAL A 115 -10.56 5.81 -3.10
CA VAL A 115 -11.36 5.60 -1.89
C VAL A 115 -11.34 6.89 -1.08
N PRO A 116 -12.50 7.46 -0.71
CA PRO A 116 -12.54 8.69 0.06
C PRO A 116 -12.04 8.49 1.50
N GLU A 117 -11.26 9.44 2.00
CA GLU A 117 -10.79 9.48 3.40
C GLU A 117 -11.92 9.37 4.43
N SER A 118 -13.12 9.84 4.09
CA SER A 118 -14.30 9.77 4.96
C SER A 118 -14.72 8.33 5.30
N ILE A 119 -14.24 7.32 4.57
CA ILE A 119 -14.43 5.91 4.94
C ILE A 119 -13.85 5.60 6.34
N CYS A 120 -12.78 6.28 6.74
CA CYS A 120 -12.14 6.11 8.05
C CYS A 120 -12.99 6.65 9.22
N GLU A 121 -14.05 7.41 8.94
CA GLU A 121 -14.98 7.89 9.97
C GLU A 121 -16.07 6.84 10.29
N LEU A 122 -16.20 5.78 9.49
CA LEU A 122 -17.11 4.68 9.77
C LEU A 122 -16.58 3.82 10.93
N ASN A 123 -17.47 3.45 11.85
CA ASN A 123 -17.13 2.60 12.99
C ASN A 123 -17.17 1.10 12.63
N LEU A 124 -16.33 0.69 11.68
CA LEU A 124 -16.20 -0.68 11.21
C LEU A 124 -14.88 -1.31 11.69
N ASP A 125 -14.88 -2.62 11.88
CA ASP A 125 -13.65 -3.40 12.05
C ASP A 125 -13.10 -3.76 10.66
N PHE A 126 -12.26 -2.89 10.09
CA PHE A 126 -11.67 -3.08 8.77
C PHE A 126 -10.80 -4.34 8.66
N SER A 127 -10.31 -4.88 9.79
CA SER A 127 -9.48 -6.09 9.80
C SER A 127 -10.28 -7.38 9.60
N ASN A 128 -11.61 -7.33 9.75
CA ASN A 128 -12.48 -8.49 9.64
C ASN A 128 -13.19 -8.50 8.27
N GLN A 129 -12.79 -9.44 7.41
CA GLN A 129 -13.36 -9.61 6.06
C GLN A 129 -14.86 -9.94 6.02
N ASN A 130 -15.49 -10.30 7.15
CA ASN A 130 -16.95 -10.47 7.22
C ASN A 130 -17.68 -9.17 7.58
N ILE A 131 -16.95 -8.12 7.94
CA ILE A 131 -17.45 -6.80 8.29
C ILE A 131 -17.11 -5.80 7.19
N PHE A 132 -15.88 -5.82 6.67
CA PHE A 132 -15.44 -4.93 5.61
C PHE A 132 -14.64 -5.71 4.57
N ASP A 133 -15.07 -5.66 3.31
CA ASP A 133 -14.36 -6.26 2.20
C ASP A 133 -14.67 -5.52 0.89
N ILE A 134 -13.63 -4.95 0.29
CA ILE A 134 -13.69 -4.30 -1.03
C ILE A 134 -12.64 -4.90 -1.99
N ASN A 135 -12.17 -6.12 -1.69
CA ASN A 135 -11.21 -6.88 -2.50
C ASN A 135 -11.72 -7.10 -3.93
N SER A 136 -10.78 -7.17 -4.87
CA SER A 136 -11.04 -7.54 -6.25
C SER A 136 -11.98 -6.60 -6.97
N ASN A 137 -11.69 -5.32 -6.81
CA ASN A 137 -12.26 -4.22 -7.58
C ASN A 137 -11.16 -3.57 -8.43
N SER A 138 -11.38 -2.32 -8.82
CA SER A 138 -10.53 -1.48 -9.66
C SER A 138 -10.26 -0.13 -8.96
N LEU A 139 -10.19 -0.14 -7.62
CA LEU A 139 -10.00 1.06 -6.80
C LEU A 139 -8.56 1.56 -6.89
N CYS A 140 -8.41 2.87 -7.01
CA CYS A 140 -7.13 3.52 -7.20
C CYS A 140 -6.49 3.89 -5.85
N PRO A 141 -5.19 3.63 -5.67
CA PRO A 141 -4.40 4.20 -4.58
C PRO A 141 -4.16 5.72 -4.80
N PRO A 142 -3.73 6.49 -3.76
CA PRO A 142 -3.39 5.99 -2.43
C PRO A 142 -4.67 5.64 -1.67
N TYR A 143 -4.61 4.59 -0.86
CA TYR A 143 -5.75 4.19 -0.04
C TYR A 143 -5.67 4.90 1.31
N PRO A 144 -6.80 5.27 1.93
CA PRO A 144 -6.79 5.81 3.28
C PRO A 144 -6.09 4.86 4.27
N ASP A 145 -5.21 5.39 5.11
CA ASP A 145 -4.36 4.64 6.05
C ASP A 145 -5.13 3.61 6.89
N CYS A 146 -6.39 3.91 7.24
CA CYS A 146 -7.21 3.05 8.08
C CYS A 146 -7.63 1.74 7.40
N ILE A 147 -7.65 1.71 6.06
CA ILE A 147 -8.05 0.54 5.26
C ILE A 147 -6.94 0.00 4.38
N GLU A 148 -5.83 0.72 4.21
CA GLU A 148 -4.71 0.32 3.34
C GLU A 148 -4.25 -1.13 3.58
N PRO A 149 -4.07 -1.62 4.83
CA PRO A 149 -3.70 -3.02 5.08
C PRO A 149 -4.78 -4.06 4.70
N TYR A 150 -6.00 -3.60 4.39
CA TYR A 150 -7.20 -4.41 4.20
C TYR A 150 -7.87 -4.20 2.84
N ILE A 151 -7.21 -3.51 1.91
CA ILE A 151 -7.74 -3.25 0.54
C ILE A 151 -7.68 -4.49 -0.36
N TYR A 152 -6.73 -5.39 -0.08
CA TYR A 152 -6.40 -6.59 -0.86
C TYR A 152 -6.18 -6.29 -2.35
N TRP A 153 -6.43 -7.25 -3.24
CA TRP A 153 -6.07 -7.12 -4.65
C TRP A 153 -7.00 -6.14 -5.36
N GLN A 154 -6.44 -5.21 -6.13
CA GLN A 154 -7.15 -4.26 -6.98
C GLN A 154 -6.57 -4.28 -8.40
N ASN A 155 -7.43 -4.20 -9.42
CA ASN A 155 -7.01 -4.18 -10.81
C ASN A 155 -6.73 -2.75 -11.29
N THR A 156 -5.55 -2.22 -10.99
CA THR A 156 -5.17 -0.86 -11.37
C THR A 156 -4.50 -0.75 -12.73
N PHE A 157 -4.49 -1.83 -13.55
CA PHE A 157 -3.69 -1.88 -14.78
C PHE A 157 -4.31 -1.10 -15.95
N ASN A 158 -5.65 -1.09 -16.05
CA ASN A 158 -6.39 -0.45 -17.14
C ASN A 158 -7.34 0.66 -16.64
N THR A 159 -7.30 0.97 -15.35
CA THR A 159 -8.12 2.00 -14.73
C THR A 159 -7.54 3.37 -15.01
N ASP A 160 -8.41 4.34 -15.24
CA ASP A 160 -8.07 5.76 -15.32
C ASP A 160 -7.79 6.28 -13.90
N CYS A 161 -6.80 5.69 -13.23
CA CYS A 161 -6.21 6.28 -12.04
C CYS A 161 -5.43 7.49 -12.54
N GLU A 162 -6.14 8.57 -12.89
CA GLU A 162 -5.59 9.81 -13.45
C GLU A 162 -4.64 10.46 -12.44
N LEU A 163 -3.38 10.05 -12.42
CA LEU A 163 -2.27 10.85 -11.92
C LEU A 163 -1.03 10.54 -12.75
N ASP A 164 -0.31 11.60 -13.13
CA ASP A 164 0.98 11.52 -13.81
C ASP A 164 1.85 10.45 -13.18
N THR A 165 2.49 9.72 -14.08
CA THR A 165 2.97 8.39 -13.83
C THR A 165 3.96 8.34 -12.67
N CYS A 166 3.68 7.48 -11.67
CA CYS A 166 4.57 7.20 -10.53
C CYS A 166 4.63 8.27 -9.42
N TYR A 167 3.51 8.93 -9.09
CA TYR A 167 3.50 10.00 -8.08
C TYR A 167 3.88 9.55 -6.67
N ASN A 168 3.51 8.34 -6.23
CA ASN A 168 3.75 7.84 -4.87
C ASN A 168 4.83 6.76 -4.80
N LEU A 169 5.94 7.00 -5.50
CA LEU A 169 7.18 6.26 -5.28
C LEU A 169 7.95 6.93 -4.16
N GLY A 170 8.37 6.18 -3.15
CA GLY A 170 9.19 6.70 -2.07
C GLY A 170 10.17 5.68 -1.53
N ILE A 171 10.95 6.10 -0.54
CA ILE A 171 11.92 5.24 0.16
C ILE A 171 11.38 4.92 1.55
N SER A 172 11.13 3.65 1.85
CA SER A 172 10.64 3.21 3.17
C SER A 172 11.76 2.94 4.15
N ASP A 173 12.86 2.36 3.64
CA ASP A 173 14.02 1.95 4.42
C ASP A 173 15.29 2.44 3.74
N PHE A 174 16.19 3.04 4.52
CA PHE A 174 17.52 3.45 4.08
C PHE A 174 18.51 3.11 5.19
N ILE A 175 19.27 2.04 4.99
CA ILE A 175 20.22 1.49 5.95
C ILE A 175 21.63 1.44 5.37
N SER A 176 22.57 1.09 6.24
CA SER A 176 23.94 0.77 5.91
C SER A 176 24.40 -0.42 6.75
N TYR A 177 25.25 -1.25 6.17
CA TYR A 177 25.80 -2.41 6.85
C TYR A 177 27.10 -2.84 6.17
N GLU A 178 27.83 -3.76 6.79
CA GLU A 178 29.10 -4.28 6.28
C GLU A 178 29.00 -5.80 6.06
N LEU A 179 29.50 -6.25 4.91
CA LEU A 179 29.73 -7.68 4.65
C LEU A 179 31.15 -8.05 5.04
N TYR A 180 31.32 -9.18 5.72
CA TYR A 180 32.62 -9.78 6.09
C TYR A 180 33.58 -8.93 6.95
N GLY A 181 33.08 -7.87 7.61
CA GLY A 181 33.88 -6.98 8.45
C GLY A 181 33.52 -6.99 9.94
N ASP A 182 33.92 -5.94 10.66
CA ASP A 182 33.74 -5.75 12.10
C ASP A 182 32.57 -4.81 12.47
N ASN A 183 31.77 -4.44 11.47
CA ASN A 183 30.67 -3.48 11.53
C ASN A 183 31.12 -2.06 11.89
N ILE A 184 32.38 -1.68 11.68
CA ILE A 184 32.89 -0.33 11.96
C ILE A 184 33.21 0.37 10.65
N VAL A 185 32.80 1.63 10.50
CA VAL A 185 33.14 2.45 9.34
C VAL A 185 34.61 2.88 9.39
N ASN A 186 35.55 2.02 9.00
CA ASN A 186 36.99 2.24 9.18
C ASN A 186 37.87 1.63 8.06
N SER A 187 37.61 1.96 6.79
CA SER A 187 38.26 1.38 5.59
C SER A 187 39.81 1.37 5.55
N TYR A 188 40.51 2.01 6.50
CA TYR A 188 41.95 1.87 6.68
C TYR A 188 42.35 0.58 7.42
N GLU A 189 41.52 0.15 8.39
CA GLU A 189 41.74 -1.02 9.24
C GLU A 189 40.96 -2.24 8.74
N ASP A 190 39.93 -2.01 7.92
CA ASP A 190 39.13 -3.06 7.32
C ASP A 190 39.66 -3.46 5.94
N LEU A 191 40.30 -4.64 5.87
CA LEU A 191 40.92 -5.19 4.67
C LEU A 191 40.08 -6.29 4.00
N ASP A 192 39.06 -6.80 4.70
CA ASP A 192 38.27 -7.95 4.27
C ASP A 192 36.77 -7.60 4.19
N GLY A 193 36.31 -6.51 4.82
CA GLY A 193 34.93 -6.06 4.77
C GLY A 193 34.60 -5.08 3.64
N GLU A 194 33.33 -5.13 3.21
CA GLU A 194 32.77 -4.24 2.20
C GLU A 194 31.50 -3.58 2.74
N GLY A 195 31.48 -2.24 2.74
CA GLY A 195 30.32 -1.46 3.18
C GLY A 195 29.25 -1.34 2.09
N TYR A 196 27.99 -1.39 2.49
CA TYR A 196 26.82 -1.27 1.62
C TYR A 196 25.82 -0.25 2.15
N LEU A 197 25.08 0.35 1.23
CA LEU A 197 23.80 1.01 1.48
C LEU A 197 22.68 0.08 1.02
N GLY A 198 21.71 -0.15 1.90
CA GLY A 198 20.51 -0.91 1.60
C GLY A 198 19.30 0.02 1.52
N ILE A 199 18.50 -0.08 0.46
CA ILE A 199 17.30 0.76 0.27
C ILE A 199 16.11 -0.07 -0.19
N ASN A 200 14.93 0.23 0.35
CA ASN A 200 13.65 -0.19 -0.20
C ASN A 200 12.97 0.99 -0.91
N LEU A 201 12.70 0.83 -2.20
CA LEU A 201 11.79 1.68 -2.97
C LEU A 201 10.39 1.07 -2.92
N PHE A 202 9.40 1.83 -2.47
CA PHE A 202 8.01 1.41 -2.47
C PHE A 202 7.20 2.15 -3.53
N ASN A 203 6.04 1.59 -3.88
CA ASN A 203 5.03 2.22 -4.72
C ASN A 203 3.65 2.09 -4.09
N ASP A 204 3.24 3.14 -3.39
CA ASP A 204 1.90 3.24 -2.79
C ASP A 204 0.92 3.92 -3.76
N GLY A 205 1.28 3.98 -5.04
CA GLY A 205 0.47 4.46 -6.15
C GLY A 205 0.06 3.32 -7.08
N PRO A 206 -0.57 3.63 -8.23
CA PRO A 206 -0.90 2.63 -9.24
C PRO A 206 0.37 2.03 -9.84
N TYR A 207 0.24 1.02 -10.69
CA TYR A 207 1.37 0.44 -11.42
C TYR A 207 2.25 1.54 -12.04
N CYS A 208 3.52 1.58 -11.65
CA CYS A 208 4.47 2.56 -12.15
C CYS A 208 5.36 1.91 -13.21
N GLY A 209 5.05 2.17 -14.49
CA GLY A 209 5.79 1.64 -15.64
C GLY A 209 6.86 2.57 -16.24
N ASN A 210 7.06 3.77 -15.67
CA ASN A 210 7.96 4.78 -16.26
C ASN A 210 9.35 4.72 -15.65
N TYR A 211 9.91 3.51 -15.63
CA TYR A 211 11.23 3.25 -15.12
C TYR A 211 11.48 3.86 -13.73
N PRO A 212 10.72 3.43 -12.69
CA PRO A 212 10.97 3.83 -11.31
C PRO A 212 12.42 3.53 -10.94
N GLY A 213 13.01 4.35 -10.08
CA GLY A 213 14.41 4.25 -9.73
C GLY A 213 14.75 4.98 -8.43
N ILE A 214 16.02 4.88 -8.08
CA ILE A 214 16.60 5.58 -6.94
C ILE A 214 17.80 6.37 -7.45
N ARG A 215 17.93 7.61 -6.97
CA ARG A 215 19.16 8.41 -7.05
C ARG A 215 19.76 8.53 -5.65
N ILE A 216 21.07 8.31 -5.52
CA ILE A 216 21.81 8.54 -4.28
C ILE A 216 23.00 9.45 -4.55
N GLN A 217 23.18 10.42 -3.67
CA GLN A 217 24.29 11.36 -3.70
C GLN A 217 24.96 11.47 -2.33
N SER A 218 26.26 11.78 -2.35
CA SER A 218 26.99 12.26 -1.18
C SER A 218 27.98 13.34 -1.58
N ASP A 219 27.95 14.46 -0.88
CA ASP A 219 28.92 15.55 -1.05
C ASP A 219 30.18 15.37 -0.19
N THR A 220 30.31 14.24 0.51
CA THR A 220 31.40 14.01 1.46
C THR A 220 32.71 13.70 0.73
N PRO A 221 33.77 14.53 0.86
CA PRO A 221 35.02 14.29 0.14
C PRO A 221 35.66 12.95 0.53
N GLY A 222 35.99 12.15 -0.49
CA GLY A 222 36.59 10.84 -0.30
C GLY A 222 35.58 9.69 -0.23
N VAL A 223 34.29 9.96 -0.39
CA VAL A 223 33.26 8.94 -0.59
C VAL A 223 32.98 8.82 -2.09
N SER A 224 32.84 7.59 -2.58
CA SER A 224 32.57 7.27 -3.98
C SER A 224 31.41 6.28 -4.08
N LEU A 225 30.48 6.57 -5.00
CA LEU A 225 29.32 5.74 -5.33
C LEU A 225 29.44 5.22 -6.78
N TYR A 226 30.61 4.69 -7.15
CA TYR A 226 30.99 4.45 -8.56
C TYR A 226 30.94 5.72 -9.42
N GLU A 227 31.51 6.82 -8.89
CA GLU A 227 31.52 8.23 -9.34
C GLU A 227 30.94 9.13 -8.22
N ASN A 228 30.25 10.22 -8.56
CA ASN A 228 29.73 11.20 -7.58
C ASN A 228 28.26 10.94 -7.19
N GLU A 229 27.54 10.18 -8.01
CA GLU A 229 26.10 9.92 -7.90
C GLU A 229 25.84 8.52 -8.43
N PHE A 230 24.92 7.81 -7.77
CA PHE A 230 24.43 6.53 -8.23
C PHE A 230 22.96 6.65 -8.62
N GLU A 231 22.61 6.20 -9.82
CA GLU A 231 21.23 6.07 -10.29
C GLU A 231 20.99 4.68 -10.84
N THR A 232 19.82 4.11 -10.54
CA THR A 232 19.35 2.88 -11.19
C THR A 232 17.86 2.92 -11.38
N TRP A 233 17.36 2.12 -12.33
CA TRP A 233 15.94 2.02 -12.66
C TRP A 233 15.51 0.57 -12.86
N TRP A 234 14.27 0.29 -12.49
CA TRP A 234 13.56 -0.95 -12.82
C TRP A 234 12.66 -0.74 -14.03
N TYR A 235 12.17 -1.80 -14.68
CA TYR A 235 11.20 -1.66 -15.77
C TYR A 235 9.83 -1.14 -15.30
N GLY A 236 9.50 -1.41 -14.04
CA GLY A 236 8.28 -0.98 -13.40
C GLY A 236 8.19 -1.58 -12.01
N ILE A 237 7.32 -0.99 -11.20
CA ILE A 237 6.99 -1.47 -9.86
C ILE A 237 5.47 -1.55 -9.77
N ASP A 238 4.97 -2.70 -9.32
CA ASP A 238 3.54 -2.91 -9.14
C ASP A 238 2.98 -2.00 -8.04
N SER A 239 1.66 -1.80 -8.05
CA SER A 239 0.97 -1.17 -6.91
C SER A 239 1.25 -1.97 -5.65
N GLN A 240 1.57 -1.29 -4.55
CA GLN A 240 1.97 -1.87 -3.27
C GLN A 240 3.27 -2.71 -3.36
N GLY A 241 4.05 -2.50 -4.42
CA GLY A 241 5.33 -3.18 -4.60
C GLY A 241 6.42 -2.52 -3.76
N VAL A 242 7.29 -3.35 -3.16
CA VAL A 242 8.53 -2.92 -2.49
C VAL A 242 9.72 -3.63 -3.12
N TYR A 243 10.67 -2.87 -3.65
CA TYR A 243 11.83 -3.34 -4.38
C TYR A 243 13.09 -2.89 -3.65
N GLY A 244 13.90 -3.85 -3.21
CA GLY A 244 15.14 -3.62 -2.49
C GLY A 244 16.34 -3.48 -3.41
N LEU A 245 17.35 -2.77 -2.93
CA LEU A 245 18.61 -2.56 -3.62
C LEU A 245 19.76 -2.44 -2.62
N ASN A 246 20.86 -3.13 -2.91
CA ASN A 246 22.14 -2.97 -2.21
C ASN A 246 23.17 -2.29 -3.11
N ILE A 247 23.80 -1.25 -2.59
CA ILE A 247 24.78 -0.44 -3.31
C ILE A 247 26.07 -0.46 -2.49
N PRO A 248 27.16 -1.06 -3.00
CA PRO A 248 28.43 -1.00 -2.31
C PRO A 248 28.96 0.43 -2.31
N ILE A 249 29.60 0.83 -1.21
CA ILE A 249 30.15 2.17 -1.02
C ILE A 249 31.66 2.11 -0.83
N GLU A 250 32.38 3.00 -1.50
CA GLU A 250 33.81 3.15 -1.32
C GLU A 250 34.09 4.38 -0.46
N ILE A 251 34.61 4.15 0.75
CA ILE A 251 35.01 5.21 1.68
C ILE A 251 36.54 5.27 1.69
N SER A 252 37.11 6.44 1.38
CA SER A 252 38.55 6.63 1.36
C SER A 252 39.15 6.42 2.75
N PRO A 253 40.24 5.63 2.87
CA PRO A 253 40.90 5.39 4.16
C PRO A 253 41.59 6.63 4.73
N PHE A 254 41.60 7.75 3.98
CA PHE A 254 42.19 9.02 4.43
C PHE A 254 41.16 9.97 5.06
N ILE A 255 39.88 9.60 5.12
CA ILE A 255 38.87 10.39 5.83
C ILE A 255 39.15 10.30 7.34
N PRO A 256 39.25 11.43 8.06
CA PRO A 256 39.54 11.40 9.50
C PRO A 256 38.44 10.71 10.31
N ILE A 257 38.83 9.95 11.34
CA ILE A 257 37.91 9.40 12.35
C ILE A 257 37.07 10.52 12.97
N GLY A 258 35.78 10.26 13.16
CA GLY A 258 34.78 11.20 13.67
C GLY A 258 34.17 12.09 12.58
N THR A 259 34.58 11.96 11.32
CA THR A 259 33.94 12.68 10.20
C THR A 259 32.57 12.08 9.92
N ALA A 260 31.55 12.93 9.85
CA ALA A 260 30.22 12.53 9.42
C ALA A 260 30.17 12.41 7.89
N ILE A 261 29.60 11.31 7.41
CA ILE A 261 29.33 11.06 6.00
C ILE A 261 27.81 11.06 5.84
N THR A 262 27.27 11.93 4.99
CA THR A 262 25.83 12.00 4.74
C THR A 262 25.53 11.55 3.33
N PHE A 263 24.55 10.66 3.21
CA PHE A 263 23.96 10.23 1.96
C PHE A 263 22.54 10.76 1.87
N VAL A 264 22.15 11.19 0.68
CA VAL A 264 20.79 11.60 0.35
C VAL A 264 20.30 10.66 -0.74
N ALA A 265 19.17 10.01 -0.50
CA ALA A 265 18.51 9.15 -1.46
C ALA A 265 17.14 9.71 -1.82
N GLU A 266 16.78 9.68 -3.09
CA GLU A 266 15.48 10.13 -3.58
C GLU A 266 14.91 9.13 -4.59
N ALA A 267 13.58 8.95 -4.53
CA ALA A 267 12.85 8.21 -5.53
C ALA A 267 12.78 9.03 -6.83
N VAL A 268 13.08 8.40 -7.96
CA VAL A 268 13.08 9.05 -9.28
C VAL A 268 12.38 8.17 -10.31
N THR A 269 12.02 8.77 -11.44
CA THR A 269 11.73 8.02 -12.67
C THR A 269 12.77 8.40 -13.73
N LEU A 270 12.96 7.55 -14.73
CA LEU A 270 13.95 7.80 -15.78
C LEU A 270 13.67 9.15 -16.47
N HIS A 271 14.63 10.07 -16.37
CA HIS A 271 14.55 11.43 -16.92
C HIS A 271 13.36 12.25 -16.41
N CYS A 272 13.01 12.07 -15.14
CA CYS A 272 12.02 12.92 -14.50
C CYS A 272 12.53 14.35 -14.32
N GLU A 273 11.61 15.30 -14.37
CA GLU A 273 11.84 16.72 -14.16
C GLU A 273 10.98 17.23 -13.00
N ASN A 274 11.45 18.25 -12.29
CA ASN A 274 10.71 18.81 -11.16
C ASN A 274 9.43 19.55 -11.59
N ASP A 275 9.38 20.05 -12.82
CA ASP A 275 8.26 20.80 -13.35
C ASP A 275 8.13 20.59 -14.86
N CYS A 276 7.02 20.00 -15.27
CA CYS A 276 6.67 19.79 -16.69
C CYS A 276 5.58 20.75 -17.18
N SER A 277 5.10 21.68 -16.34
CA SER A 277 3.94 22.54 -16.66
C SER A 277 4.17 23.48 -17.84
N GLU A 278 5.43 23.83 -18.12
CA GLU A 278 5.83 24.66 -19.26
C GLU A 278 6.50 23.85 -20.40
N SER A 279 6.53 22.52 -20.30
CA SER A 279 7.19 21.66 -21.30
C SER A 279 6.23 21.29 -22.44
N ASP A 280 6.64 21.58 -23.67
CA ASP A 280 5.98 21.06 -24.89
C ASP A 280 6.42 19.61 -25.21
N ASP A 281 7.32 19.01 -24.41
CA ASP A 281 7.80 17.65 -24.61
C ASP A 281 6.80 16.63 -24.04
N PRO A 282 6.15 15.81 -24.88
CA PRO A 282 5.21 14.78 -24.41
C PRO A 282 5.88 13.66 -23.61
N TYR A 283 7.21 13.66 -23.47
CA TYR A 283 7.97 12.72 -22.66
C TYR A 283 8.51 13.35 -21.37
N CYS A 284 8.11 14.58 -21.02
CA CYS A 284 8.42 15.17 -19.72
C CYS A 284 7.60 14.47 -18.64
N ASN A 285 8.28 13.74 -17.76
CA ASN A 285 7.65 13.11 -16.60
C ASN A 285 7.97 13.93 -15.35
N MET A 286 6.98 14.18 -14.50
CA MET A 286 7.26 14.77 -13.19
C MET A 286 7.98 13.76 -12.30
N CYS A 287 8.97 14.22 -11.52
CA CYS A 287 9.58 13.38 -10.48
C CYS A 287 8.54 12.99 -9.41
N PRO A 288 8.72 11.83 -8.75
CA PRO A 288 7.90 11.43 -7.61
C PRO A 288 7.84 12.55 -6.55
N ILE A 289 6.67 12.71 -5.91
CA ILE A 289 6.43 13.83 -4.98
C ILE A 289 6.91 13.54 -3.54
N THR A 290 7.49 12.38 -3.29
CA THR A 290 8.00 12.01 -1.96
C THR A 290 9.30 12.74 -1.63
N ASP A 291 9.46 13.12 -0.37
CA ASP A 291 10.67 13.78 0.10
C ASP A 291 11.89 12.84 0.05
N PRO A 292 13.11 13.36 -0.26
CA PRO A 292 14.35 12.61 -0.11
C PRO A 292 14.60 12.16 1.32
N VAL A 293 15.19 10.98 1.47
CA VAL A 293 15.57 10.39 2.77
C VAL A 293 17.09 10.51 2.95
N THR A 294 17.52 10.77 4.18
CA THR A 294 18.95 10.94 4.49
C THR A 294 19.45 9.90 5.47
N LEU A 295 20.65 9.36 5.21
CA LEU A 295 21.38 8.49 6.12
C LEU A 295 22.73 9.12 6.45
N SER A 296 23.17 9.00 7.71
CA SER A 296 24.47 9.54 8.14
C SER A 296 25.30 8.51 8.87
N LEU A 297 26.56 8.35 8.44
CA LEU A 297 27.59 7.54 9.08
C LEU A 297 28.61 8.42 9.80
N THR A 298 29.35 7.84 10.72
CA THR A 298 30.52 8.47 11.33
C THR A 298 31.72 7.53 11.23
N VAL A 299 32.82 8.01 10.63
CA VAL A 299 34.04 7.20 10.51
C VAL A 299 34.55 6.82 11.90
N GLY A 300 34.77 5.52 12.14
CA GLY A 300 35.15 4.94 13.42
C GLY A 300 33.98 4.62 14.36
N SER A 301 32.74 4.71 13.88
CA SER A 301 31.54 4.23 14.55
C SER A 301 30.93 3.06 13.79
N ASN A 302 29.95 2.38 14.39
CA ASN A 302 29.26 1.30 13.72
C ASN A 302 28.47 1.78 12.50
N PHE A 303 28.24 0.89 11.52
CA PHE A 303 27.17 1.10 10.54
C PHE A 303 25.81 1.13 11.24
N THR A 304 24.77 1.58 10.53
CA THR A 304 23.44 1.74 11.11
C THR A 304 22.80 0.41 11.48
N ASN A 305 23.11 -0.66 10.74
CA ASN A 305 22.52 -1.98 10.88
C ASN A 305 23.61 -3.05 10.66
N SER A 306 23.28 -4.29 10.98
CA SER A 306 24.15 -5.45 10.82
C SER A 306 23.44 -6.57 10.05
N LEU A 307 24.19 -7.53 9.50
CA LEU A 307 23.58 -8.70 8.86
C LEU A 307 22.67 -9.45 9.84
N GLY A 308 21.43 -9.72 9.41
CA GLY A 308 20.42 -10.39 10.23
C GLY A 308 19.51 -9.47 11.05
N ASP A 309 19.73 -8.15 11.05
CA ASP A 309 18.83 -7.13 11.61
C ASP A 309 17.57 -6.97 10.74
N THR A 310 16.71 -7.98 10.78
CA THR A 310 15.60 -8.23 9.86
C THR A 310 14.49 -7.19 9.99
N ASN A 311 14.38 -6.51 11.15
CA ASN A 311 13.40 -5.46 11.37
C ASN A 311 13.97 -4.04 11.23
N PHE A 312 15.25 -3.93 10.87
CA PHE A 312 16.00 -2.69 10.64
C PHE A 312 16.06 -1.74 11.84
N ASP A 313 15.97 -2.26 13.07
CA ASP A 313 15.98 -1.43 14.29
C ASP A 313 17.40 -1.08 14.79
N GLY A 314 18.42 -1.67 14.16
CA GLY A 314 19.84 -1.45 14.45
C GLY A 314 20.43 -2.47 15.43
N GLU A 315 19.62 -3.35 16.02
CA GLU A 315 20.02 -4.26 17.09
C GLU A 315 19.69 -5.71 16.73
N ILE A 316 20.70 -6.59 16.59
CA ILE A 316 20.45 -8.01 16.36
C ILE A 316 19.93 -8.68 17.65
N ASN A 317 18.66 -9.06 17.67
CA ASN A 317 17.99 -9.64 18.82
C ASN A 317 16.83 -10.60 18.44
N VAL A 318 16.06 -11.03 19.45
CA VAL A 318 14.98 -12.01 19.23
C VAL A 318 13.85 -11.50 18.34
N LEU A 319 13.67 -10.18 18.23
CA LEU A 319 12.67 -9.58 17.34
C LEU A 319 13.00 -9.86 15.86
N ASP A 320 14.27 -9.88 15.48
CA ASP A 320 14.71 -10.24 14.14
C ASP A 320 14.34 -11.67 13.77
N ILE A 321 14.50 -12.60 14.72
CA ILE A 321 14.07 -13.98 14.53
C ILE A 321 12.55 -14.03 14.29
N THR A 322 11.76 -13.25 15.02
CA THR A 322 10.30 -13.25 14.82
C THR A 322 9.91 -12.72 13.44
N GLN A 323 10.60 -11.69 12.95
CA GLN A 323 10.38 -11.13 11.62
C GLN A 323 10.81 -12.14 10.54
N LEU A 324 11.99 -12.74 10.67
CA LEU A 324 12.51 -13.71 9.71
C LEU A 324 11.62 -14.97 9.65
N VAL A 325 11.12 -15.45 10.79
CA VAL A 325 10.15 -16.56 10.82
C VAL A 325 8.87 -16.19 10.07
N SER A 326 8.34 -14.98 10.26
CA SER A 326 7.15 -14.52 9.53
C SER A 326 7.40 -14.52 8.02
N TYR A 327 8.59 -14.06 7.61
CA TYR A 327 9.01 -14.02 6.21
C TYR A 327 9.09 -15.43 5.61
N VAL A 328 9.78 -16.35 6.29
CA VAL A 328 9.93 -17.75 5.85
C VAL A 328 8.56 -18.46 5.75
N LEU A 329 7.63 -18.18 6.66
CA LEU A 329 6.29 -18.79 6.63
C LEU A 329 5.39 -18.25 5.52
N ASN A 330 5.57 -16.98 5.13
CA ASN A 330 4.75 -16.29 4.15
C ASN A 330 5.54 -15.92 2.89
N ILE A 331 6.56 -16.71 2.51
CA ILE A 331 7.50 -16.38 1.43
C ILE A 331 6.84 -16.10 0.07
N ASN A 332 5.65 -16.64 -0.18
CA ASN A 332 4.89 -16.37 -1.42
C ASN A 332 4.26 -14.96 -1.46
N ASN A 333 4.20 -14.26 -0.33
CA ASN A 333 3.63 -12.93 -0.21
C ASN A 333 4.70 -11.82 -0.28
N TYR A 334 5.98 -12.17 -0.24
CA TYR A 334 7.08 -11.22 -0.27
C TYR A 334 7.78 -11.28 -1.63
N ASN A 335 8.22 -10.12 -2.12
CA ASN A 335 9.10 -10.06 -3.27
C ASN A 335 10.48 -10.54 -2.85
N THR A 336 11.06 -11.48 -3.59
CA THR A 336 12.38 -12.10 -3.32
C THR A 336 13.57 -11.13 -3.47
N TRP A 337 13.31 -9.82 -3.47
CA TRP A 337 14.29 -8.77 -3.73
C TRP A 337 14.11 -7.57 -2.80
N ASP A 338 13.24 -7.63 -1.79
CA ASP A 338 13.22 -6.59 -0.76
C ASP A 338 14.47 -6.67 0.12
N LEU A 339 14.75 -5.59 0.83
CA LEU A 339 15.96 -5.48 1.64
C LEU A 339 16.02 -6.54 2.75
N VAL A 340 14.87 -6.96 3.28
CA VAL A 340 14.76 -8.00 4.31
C VAL A 340 15.36 -9.30 3.80
N TYR A 341 14.99 -9.71 2.58
CA TYR A 341 15.57 -10.87 1.93
C TYR A 341 17.09 -10.77 1.83
N LEU A 342 17.60 -9.61 1.41
CA LEU A 342 19.02 -9.41 1.14
C LEU A 342 19.90 -9.45 2.40
N ILE A 343 19.44 -8.90 3.52
CA ILE A 343 20.24 -8.85 4.76
C ILE A 343 20.06 -10.08 5.66
N SER A 344 19.05 -10.91 5.39
CA SER A 344 18.71 -12.06 6.23
C SER A 344 19.15 -13.40 5.64
N ASP A 345 19.63 -13.43 4.39
CA ASP A 345 20.23 -14.62 3.75
C ASP A 345 21.67 -14.80 4.25
N LEU A 346 21.78 -15.26 5.51
CA LEU A 346 23.04 -15.27 6.26
C LEU A 346 24.05 -16.29 5.76
N ASN A 347 23.62 -17.28 4.97
CA ASN A 347 24.52 -18.24 4.32
C ASN A 347 24.71 -17.99 2.82
N GLU A 348 24.08 -16.95 2.28
CA GLU A 348 24.14 -16.53 0.87
C GLU A 348 23.81 -17.66 -0.12
N ASP A 349 22.87 -18.54 0.24
CA ASP A 349 22.42 -19.62 -0.63
C ASP A 349 21.24 -19.23 -1.54
N TYR A 350 20.80 -17.97 -1.45
CA TYR A 350 19.63 -17.40 -2.13
C TYR A 350 18.31 -18.02 -1.67
N PHE A 351 18.24 -18.56 -0.45
CA PHE A 351 17.01 -19.04 0.13
C PHE A 351 16.89 -18.64 1.60
N LEU A 352 16.01 -17.69 1.91
CA LEU A 352 15.57 -17.52 3.30
C LEU A 352 14.84 -18.75 3.81
N ASN A 353 15.47 -19.46 4.74
CA ASN A 353 14.95 -20.69 5.30
C ASN A 353 15.37 -20.90 6.77
N VAL A 354 15.13 -22.09 7.29
CA VAL A 354 15.42 -22.43 8.70
C VAL A 354 16.93 -22.37 8.99
N GLN A 355 17.79 -22.54 7.98
CA GLN A 355 19.23 -22.43 8.13
C GLN A 355 19.65 -21.01 8.51
N ASP A 356 19.05 -19.98 7.91
CA ASP A 356 19.30 -18.57 8.24
C ASP A 356 18.82 -18.24 9.64
N ILE A 357 17.64 -18.74 10.03
CA ILE A 357 17.14 -18.60 11.40
C ILE A 357 18.14 -19.20 12.41
N ILE A 358 18.71 -20.37 12.11
CA ILE A 358 19.71 -21.00 12.98
C ILE A 358 20.98 -20.15 13.06
N LEU A 359 21.42 -19.56 11.95
CA LEU A 359 22.59 -18.68 11.92
C LEU A 359 22.34 -17.42 12.73
N LEU A 360 21.19 -16.77 12.57
CA LEU A 360 20.79 -15.59 13.33
C LEU A 360 20.73 -15.89 14.84
N VAL A 361 20.16 -17.02 15.22
CA VAL A 361 20.15 -17.48 16.63
C VAL A 361 21.56 -17.65 17.15
N ASN A 362 22.49 -18.20 16.37
CA ASN A 362 23.87 -18.36 16.82
C ASN A 362 24.56 -17.00 17.01
N ILE A 363 24.34 -16.04 16.11
CA ILE A 363 24.87 -14.67 16.24
C ILE A 363 24.40 -14.06 17.57
N ILE A 364 23.09 -14.09 17.84
CA ILE A 364 22.49 -13.54 19.07
C ILE A 364 23.02 -14.22 20.35
N LEU A 365 23.41 -15.50 20.27
CA LEU A 365 23.91 -16.25 21.42
C LEU A 365 25.42 -16.11 21.63
N GLU A 366 26.15 -15.63 20.62
CA GLU A 366 27.60 -15.42 20.67
C GLU A 366 28.00 -14.00 21.10
N ASP A 367 27.07 -13.03 21.01
CA ASP A 367 27.13 -11.70 21.64
C ASP A 367 26.91 -11.75 23.17
#